data_AF-A0A8S3KAJ1-F1
#
_entry.id   AF-A0A8S3KAJ1-F1
#
_cell.length_a   1.000
_cell.length_b   1.000
_cell.length_c   1.000
_cell.angle_alpha   90.00
_cell.angle_beta   90.00
_cell.angle_gamma   90.00
#
_symmetry.space_group_name_H-M   'P 1'
#
loop_
_entity.id
_entity.type
_entity.pdbx_description
1 polymer ?
#
loop_
_entity_poly.entity_id
_entity_poly.type
_entity_poly.pdbx_seq_one_letter_code
_entity_poly.pdbx_strand_id
1 'polypeptide(L)' 'IVIIEVDKLTRDAQHALRRTMEKYVSSCRIILCCNSTSRVIPAIRSRCLAIRLAAPTINEVY' A
#
# COMPACT_ATOMS: atom_id res chain seq x y z
N ILE A 1 6.69 -9.27 2.48
CA ILE A 1 5.59 -9.60 1.54
C ILE A 1 5.31 -8.38 0.68
N VAL A 2 5.21 -8.54 -0.64
CA VAL A 2 4.83 -7.46 -1.57
C VAL A 2 3.42 -7.72 -2.04
N ILE A 3 2.56 -6.70 -1.97
CA ILE A 3 1.18 -6.77 -2.45
C ILE A 3 1.01 -5.67 -3.48
N ILE A 4 0.60 -6.07 -4.68
CA ILE A 4 0.36 -5.17 -5.81
C ILE A 4 -1.13 -4.86 -5.93
N GLU A 5 -1.45 -3.72 -6.51
CA GLU A 5 -2.83 -3.29 -6.81
C GLU A 5 -3.77 -3.28 -5.60
N VAL A 6 -3.27 -2.85 -4.43
CA VAL A 6 -4.05 -2.80 -3.19
C VAL A 6 -5.31 -1.95 -3.32
N ASP A 7 -5.32 -0.97 -4.22
CA ASP A 7 -6.47 -0.12 -4.51
C ASP A 7 -7.61 -0.84 -5.26
N LYS A 8 -7.37 -2.04 -5.79
CA LYS A 8 -8.40 -2.91 -6.39
C LYS A 8 -9.01 -3.89 -5.38
N LEU A 9 -8.44 -4.02 -4.18
CA LEU A 9 -8.97 -4.90 -3.14
C LEU A 9 -10.29 -4.34 -2.57
N THR A 10 -11.23 -5.23 -2.28
CA THR A 10 -12.47 -4.89 -1.58
C THR A 10 -12.16 -4.35 -0.18
N ARG A 11 -13.06 -3.52 0.37
CA ARG A 11 -12.88 -2.96 1.72
C ARG A 11 -12.69 -4.04 2.78
N ASP A 12 -13.44 -5.13 2.69
CA ASP A 12 -13.32 -6.26 3.63
C ASP A 12 -11.96 -6.95 3.53
N ALA A 13 -11.44 -7.14 2.31
CA ALA A 13 -10.09 -7.67 2.11
C ALA A 13 -9.03 -6.73 2.68
N GLN A 14 -9.18 -5.40 2.54
CA GLN A 14 -8.30 -4.43 3.16
C GLN A 14 -8.39 -4.46 4.70
N HIS A 15 -9.58 -4.68 5.27
CA HIS A 15 -9.76 -4.87 6.71
C HIS A 15 -9.11 -6.16 7.23
N ALA A 16 -9.19 -7.26 6.46
CA ALA A 16 -8.49 -8.50 6.77
C ALA A 16 -6.97 -8.30 6.69
N LEU A 17 -6.48 -7.60 5.66
CA LEU A 17 -5.07 -7.28 5.50
C LEU A 17 -4.52 -6.50 6.69
N ARG A 18 -5.26 -5.50 7.18
CA ARG A 18 -4.89 -4.74 8.37
C ARG A 18 -4.65 -5.66 9.58
N ARG A 19 -5.52 -6.65 9.81
CA ARG A 19 -5.35 -7.62 10.92
C ARG A 19 -4.08 -8.44 10.76
N THR A 20 -3.77 -8.86 9.54
CA THR A 20 -2.54 -9.60 9.22
C THR A 20 -1.30 -8.72 9.45
N MET A 21 -1.35 -7.45 9.04
CA MET A 21 -0.27 -6.50 9.28
C MET A 21 0.00 -6.33 10.78
N GLU A 22 -1.05 -6.19 11.60
CA GLU A 22 -0.93 -6.05 13.05
C GLU A 22 -0.38 -7.34 13.70
N LYS A 23 -0.79 -8.51 13.23
CA LYS A 23 -0.36 -9.82 13.78
C LYS A 23 1.11 -10.14 13.49
N TYR A 24 1.62 -9.76 12.33
CA TYR A 24 2.96 -10.15 11.85
C TYR A 24 3.96 -8.98 11.77
N VAL A 25 3.67 -7.85 12.44
CA VAL A 25 4.51 -6.64 12.39
C VAL A 25 5.94 -6.86 12.88
N SER A 26 6.15 -7.75 13.85
CA SER A 26 7.46 -8.05 14.45
C SER A 26 8.35 -8.91 13.57
N SER A 27 7.75 -9.68 12.66
CA SER A 27 8.40 -10.79 11.95
C SER A 27 8.40 -10.60 10.44
N CYS A 28 7.56 -9.71 9.90
CA CYS A 28 7.45 -9.49 8.47
C CYS A 28 7.27 -8.01 8.12
N ARG A 29 8.04 -7.54 7.13
CA ARG A 29 7.83 -6.23 6.50
C ARG A 29 6.92 -6.40 5.28
N ILE A 30 5.94 -5.50 5.14
CA ILE A 30 4.95 -5.54 4.06
C ILE A 30 5.12 -4.29 3.19
N ILE A 31 5.19 -4.49 1.88
CA ILE A 31 5.25 -3.42 0.88
C ILE A 31 3.93 -3.45 0.12
N LEU A 32 3.25 -2.30 0.07
CA LEU A 32 1.96 -2.14 -0.58
C LEU A 32 2.12 -1.21 -1.77
N CYS A 33 1.88 -1.73 -2.97
CA CYS A 33 1.87 -0.95 -4.19
C CYS A 33 0.42 -0.63 -4.57
N CYS A 34 0.13 0.64 -4.82
CA CYS A 34 -1.17 1.09 -5.27
C CYS A 34 -1.01 2.29 -6.22
N ASN A 35 -1.90 2.38 -7.20
CA ASN A 35 -1.89 3.50 -8.15
C ASN A 35 -2.69 4.70 -7.61
N SER A 36 -3.63 4.45 -6.70
CA SER A 36 -4.48 5.47 -6.12
C SER A 36 -4.67 5.25 -4.62
N THR A 37 -4.06 6.12 -3.81
CA THR A 37 -4.13 6.05 -2.34
C THR A 37 -5.50 6.40 -1.77
N SER A 38 -6.39 7.01 -2.57
CA SER A 38 -7.75 7.38 -2.12
C SER A 38 -8.67 6.17 -1.95
N ARG A 39 -8.39 5.06 -2.63
CA ARG A 39 -9.12 3.78 -2.50
C ARG A 39 -8.63 2.91 -1.34
N VAL A 40 -7.53 3.29 -0.68
CA VAL A 40 -6.95 2.57 0.45
C VAL A 40 -7.56 3.07 1.76
N ILE A 41 -7.99 2.16 2.63
CA ILE A 41 -8.60 2.52 3.91
C ILE A 41 -7.62 3.30 4.81
N PRO A 42 -8.09 4.28 5.60
CA PRO A 42 -7.24 5.08 6.49
C PRO A 42 -6.42 4.25 7.50
N ALA A 43 -6.95 3.08 7.89
CA ALA A 43 -6.28 2.19 8.84
C ALA A 43 -4.97 1.59 8.29
N ILE A 44 -4.90 1.29 7.00
CA ILE A 44 -3.65 0.82 6.36
C ILE A 44 -2.69 2.01 6.22
N ARG A 45 -3.19 3.14 5.72
CA ARG A 45 -2.37 4.34 5.47
C ARG A 45 -1.67 4.88 6.72
N SER A 46 -2.33 4.83 7.87
CA SER A 46 -1.75 5.26 9.16
C SER A 46 -0.63 4.34 9.68
N ARG A 47 -0.52 3.10 9.17
CA ARG A 47 0.47 2.10 9.60
C ARG A 47 1.62 1.94 8.60
N CYS A 48 1.52 2.58 7.44
CA CYS A 48 2.52 2.49 6.38
C CYS A 48 3.20 3.84 6.17
N LEU A 49 4.48 3.79 5.80
CA LEU A 49 5.16 4.96 5.25
C LEU A 49 4.64 5.19 3.82
N ALA A 50 3.96 6.33 3.61
CA ALA A 50 3.47 6.69 2.29
C ALA A 50 4.60 7.26 1.43
N ILE A 51 5.04 6.47 0.44
CA ILE A 51 6.03 6.89 -0.54
C ILE A 51 5.28 7.19 -1.84
N ARG A 52 5.30 8.46 -2.28
CA ARG A 52 4.70 8.88 -3.54
C ARG A 52 5.78 8.91 -4.62
N LEU A 53 5.66 8.03 -5.60
CA LEU A 53 6.48 8.04 -6.80
C LEU A 53 5.76 8.88 -7.86
N ALA A 54 6.34 10.02 -8.22
CA ALA A 54 5.86 10.82 -9.34
C ALA A 54 6.29 10.14 -10.65
N ALA A 55 5.48 10.31 -11.70
CA ALA A 55 5.91 9.93 -13.03
C ALA A 55 7.14 10.77 -13.42
N PRO A 56 8.14 10.17 -14.08
CA PRO A 56 9.31 10.92 -14.54
C PRO A 56 8.88 12.00 -15.53
N THR A 57 9.58 13.12 -15.50
CA THR A 57 9.46 14.18 -16.50
C THR A 57 10.06 13.71 -17.82
N ILE A 58 9.65 14.32 -18.93
CA ILE A 58 10.12 13.97 -20.28
C ILE A 58 11.66 14.01 -20.35
N ASN A 59 12.29 14.98 -19.68
CA ASN A 59 13.74 15.15 -19.63
C ASN A 59 14.48 14.09 -18.80
N GLU A 60 13.77 13.31 -17.98
CA GLU A 60 14.36 12.20 -17.19
C GLU A 60 14.22 10.85 -17.91
N VAL A 61 13.40 10.79 -18.98
CA VAL A 61 13.13 9.58 -19.76
C VAL A 61 14.06 9.47 -20.98
N TYR A 62 14.52 10.61 -21.50
CA TYR A 62 15.47 10.71 -22.62
C TYR A 62 16.87 11.04 -22.12
#